data_AF-A0A7J8NCU3-F1
#
_entry.id   AF-A0A7J8NCU3-F1
#
_cell.length_a   1.000
_cell.length_b   1.000
_cell.length_c   1.000
_cell.angle_alpha   90.00
_cell.angle_beta   90.00
_cell.angle_gamma   90.00
#
_symmetry.space_group_name_H-M   'P 1'
#
loop_
_entity.id
_entity.type
_entity.pdbx_description
1 polymer ?
#
loop_
_entity_poly.entity_id
_entity_poly.type
_entity_poly.pdbx_seq_one_letter_code
_entity_poly.pdbx_strand_id
1 'polypeptide(L)'
;GDVVDTTSCSTSSAVKKGHFVVYSADEKRFLLPLEYLKNKIVMELFDLAEEFGLSSNGALILPCDATFMEYVIALIKRKPSKAVEQALVLSIASDHCISSYLYQQETSQQLPICSF
;
A
#
# COMPACT_ATOMS: atom_id res chain seq x y z
N GLY A 1 38.44 -20.51 -39.40
CA GLY A 1 38.81 -20.22 -38.00
C GLY A 1 38.50 -18.77 -37.85
N ASP A 2 37.26 -18.49 -37.50
CA ASP A 2 36.65 -17.19 -37.74
C ASP A 2 36.29 -16.58 -36.40
N VAL A 3 36.89 -15.42 -36.16
CA VAL A 3 36.76 -14.63 -34.95
C VAL A 3 35.32 -14.12 -34.89
N VAL A 4 34.55 -14.61 -33.92
CA VAL A 4 33.23 -14.06 -33.58
C VAL A 4 33.45 -12.72 -32.89
N ASP A 5 33.08 -11.65 -33.58
CA ASP A 5 33.08 -10.30 -33.05
C ASP A 5 32.05 -10.19 -31.92
N THR A 6 32.55 -9.97 -30.71
CA THR A 6 31.71 -9.81 -29.52
C THR A 6 31.24 -8.36 -29.47
N THR A 7 30.06 -8.09 -30.04
CA THR A 7 29.39 -6.81 -29.87
C THR A 7 28.96 -6.67 -28.42
N SER A 8 29.78 -5.95 -27.65
CA SER A 8 29.49 -5.48 -26.29
C SER A 8 28.22 -4.63 -26.31
N CYS A 9 27.10 -5.21 -25.89
CA CYS A 9 25.88 -4.46 -25.64
C CYS A 9 26.11 -3.65 -24.35
N SER A 10 26.47 -2.39 -24.53
CA SER A 10 26.57 -1.43 -23.42
C SER A 10 25.17 -1.18 -22.88
N THR A 11 24.77 -1.95 -21.87
CA THR A 11 23.53 -1.70 -21.12
C THR A 11 23.74 -0.43 -20.31
N SER A 12 23.24 0.71 -20.81
CA SER A 12 23.11 1.88 -19.95
C SER A 12 22.16 1.49 -18.82
N SER A 13 22.67 1.45 -17.58
CA SER A 13 21.88 1.24 -16.36
C SER A 13 20.99 2.46 -16.09
N ALA A 14 20.06 2.74 -16.99
CA ALA A 14 18.99 3.69 -16.75
C ALA A 14 17.99 2.96 -15.85
N VAL A 15 17.98 3.30 -14.56
CA VAL A 15 16.95 2.85 -13.62
C VAL A 15 15.58 3.11 -14.26
N LYS A 16 14.79 2.06 -14.47
CA LYS A 16 13.42 2.18 -15.00
C LYS A 16 12.62 3.06 -14.04
N LYS A 17 12.44 4.34 -14.40
CA LYS A 17 11.43 5.20 -13.79
C LYS A 17 10.07 4.71 -14.29
N GLY A 18 9.27 4.21 -13.37
CA GLY A 18 7.89 3.82 -13.64
C GLY A 18 6.98 4.29 -12.51
N HIS A 19 5.69 4.14 -12.73
CA HIS A 19 4.67 4.44 -11.73
C HIS A 19 3.71 3.26 -11.62
N PHE A 20 3.05 3.15 -10.48
CA PHE A 20 1.94 2.25 -10.26
C PHE A 20 0.70 3.05 -9.87
N VAL A 21 -0.48 2.45 -10.02
CA VAL A 21 -1.76 3.08 -9.73
C VAL A 21 -2.35 2.44 -8.49
N VAL A 22 -2.81 3.27 -7.58
CA VAL A 22 -3.64 2.87 -6.44
C VAL A 22 -4.89 3.73 -6.38
N TYR A 23 -5.92 3.21 -5.75
CA TYR A 23 -7.15 3.94 -5.46
C TYR A 23 -7.32 4.04 -3.95
N SER A 24 -7.87 5.15 -3.47
CA SER A 24 -8.34 5.26 -2.08
C SER A 24 -9.73 4.65 -1.92
N ALA A 25 -10.19 4.54 -0.67
CA ALA A 25 -11.52 4.05 -0.33
C ALA A 25 -12.67 4.89 -0.91
N ASP A 26 -12.42 6.18 -1.19
CA ASP A 26 -13.32 7.09 -1.92
C ASP A 26 -13.04 7.13 -3.44
N GLU A 27 -12.43 6.07 -3.96
CA GLU A 27 -12.17 5.81 -5.39
C GLU A 27 -11.27 6.84 -6.10
N LYS A 28 -10.56 7.69 -5.36
CA LYS A 28 -9.62 8.63 -5.96
C LYS A 28 -8.37 7.90 -6.45
N ARG A 29 -8.01 8.14 -7.71
CA ARG A 29 -6.85 7.55 -8.36
C ARG A 29 -5.56 8.31 -8.03
N PHE A 30 -4.53 7.57 -7.61
CA PHE A 30 -3.18 8.08 -7.38
C PHE A 30 -2.15 7.36 -8.24
N LEU A 31 -1.24 8.14 -8.84
CA LEU A 31 -0.11 7.63 -9.61
C LEU A 31 1.17 7.79 -8.78
N LEU A 32 1.70 6.68 -8.28
CA LEU A 32 2.83 6.67 -7.34
C LEU A 32 4.11 6.18 -8.06
N PRO A 33 5.27 6.82 -7.84
CA PRO A 33 6.54 6.34 -8.40
C PRO A 33 6.89 4.94 -7.87
N LEU A 34 7.43 4.05 -8.71
CA LEU A 34 7.85 2.70 -8.29
C LEU A 34 8.89 2.70 -7.16
N GLU A 35 9.65 3.79 -6.99
CA GLU A 35 10.56 3.97 -5.85
C GLU A 35 9.84 3.95 -4.49
N TYR A 36 8.53 4.23 -4.46
CA TYR A 36 7.73 4.20 -3.24
C TYR A 36 7.47 2.77 -2.75
N LEU A 37 7.64 1.75 -3.60
CA LEU A 37 7.52 0.34 -3.20
C LEU A 37 8.56 -0.09 -2.15
N LYS A 38 9.60 0.73 -1.91
CA LYS A 38 10.61 0.50 -0.86
C LYS A 38 10.36 1.31 0.40
N ASN A 39 9.31 2.13 0.44
CA ASN A 39 8.97 2.96 1.60
C ASN A 39 8.10 2.14 2.56
N LYS A 40 8.44 2.13 3.86
CA LYS A 40 7.74 1.30 4.85
C LYS A 40 6.29 1.70 5.05
N ILE A 41 5.96 2.98 4.93
CA ILE A 41 4.58 3.47 5.04
C ILE A 41 3.74 2.88 3.90
N VAL A 42 4.30 2.83 2.68
CA VAL A 42 3.61 2.29 1.50
C VAL A 42 3.46 0.78 1.58
N MET A 43 4.47 0.07 2.09
CA MET A 43 4.36 -1.36 2.35
C MET A 43 3.25 -1.67 3.36
N GLU A 44 3.20 -0.94 4.48
CA GLU A 44 2.16 -1.14 5.49
C GLU A 44 0.75 -0.89 4.92
N LEU A 45 0.58 0.12 4.07
CA LEU A 45 -0.70 0.36 3.38
C LEU A 45 -1.09 -0.79 2.44
N PHE A 46 -0.11 -1.48 1.85
CA PHE A 46 -0.38 -2.64 1.02
C PHE A 46 -0.72 -3.87 1.83
N ASP A 47 -0.07 -4.06 2.98
CA ASP A 47 -0.39 -5.13 3.90
C ASP A 47 -1.84 -4.98 4.39
N LEU A 48 -2.29 -3.75 4.67
CA LEU A 48 -3.71 -3.47 4.95
C LEU A 48 -4.64 -3.75 3.77
N ALA A 49 -4.17 -3.50 2.54
CA ALA A 49 -4.95 -3.73 1.33
C ALA A 49 -5.00 -5.20 0.92
N GLU A 50 -4.17 -6.09 1.46
CA GLU A 50 -4.21 -7.51 1.12
C GLU A 50 -5.53 -8.17 1.58
N GLU A 51 -6.06 -7.72 2.72
CA GLU A 51 -7.31 -8.25 3.28
C GLU A 51 -8.58 -7.68 2.63
N PHE A 52 -8.52 -6.47 2.04
CA PHE A 52 -9.71 -5.72 1.61
C PHE A 52 -9.61 -5.06 0.23
N GLY A 53 -8.45 -5.09 -0.40
CA GLY A 53 -8.04 -4.07 -1.36
C GLY A 53 -8.10 -4.45 -2.83
N LEU A 54 -8.72 -5.56 -3.20
CA LEU A 54 -8.95 -5.86 -4.61
C LEU A 54 -10.42 -5.64 -4.98
N SER A 55 -10.65 -4.62 -5.80
CA SER A 55 -11.96 -4.47 -6.47
C SER A 55 -12.21 -5.61 -7.46
N SER A 56 -13.47 -5.81 -7.83
CA SER A 56 -13.87 -6.76 -8.90
C SER A 56 -13.17 -6.50 -10.24
N ASN A 57 -12.68 -5.27 -10.46
CA ASN A 57 -11.97 -4.85 -11.65
C ASN A 57 -10.44 -5.03 -11.54
N GLY A 58 -9.95 -5.64 -10.46
CA GLY A 58 -8.52 -5.85 -10.22
C GLY A 58 -7.74 -4.59 -9.84
N ALA A 59 -8.42 -3.48 -9.56
CA ALA A 59 -7.77 -2.28 -9.04
C ALA A 59 -7.41 -2.47 -7.56
N LEU A 60 -6.17 -2.08 -7.21
CA LEU A 60 -5.68 -2.02 -5.83
C LEU A 60 -6.28 -0.79 -5.13
N ILE A 61 -7.21 -1.05 -4.22
CA ILE A 61 -7.86 -0.08 -3.33
C ILE A 61 -7.17 -0.15 -1.97
N LEU A 62 -6.67 0.97 -1.50
CA LEU A 62 -6.12 1.11 -0.17
C LEU A 62 -7.25 1.48 0.80
N PRO A 63 -7.28 0.92 2.02
CA PRO A 63 -8.32 1.19 3.02
C PRO A 63 -8.11 2.54 3.73
N CYS A 64 -7.83 3.59 2.95
CA CYS A 64 -7.65 4.96 3.41
C CYS A 64 -8.32 5.92 2.44
N ASP A 65 -8.80 7.06 2.93
CA ASP A 65 -9.39 8.09 2.07
C ASP A 65 -8.32 8.87 1.27
N ALA A 66 -8.79 9.67 0.31
CA ALA A 66 -7.93 10.52 -0.50
C ALA A 66 -7.07 11.49 0.31
N THR A 67 -7.60 12.03 1.43
CA THR A 67 -6.93 13.05 2.24
C THR A 67 -5.71 12.44 2.94
N PHE A 68 -5.87 11.25 3.49
CA PHE A 68 -4.79 10.50 4.10
C PHE A 68 -3.73 10.11 3.06
N MET A 69 -4.14 9.67 1.87
CA MET A 69 -3.22 9.37 0.78
C MET A 69 -2.39 10.60 0.35
N GLU A 70 -3.01 11.78 0.25
CA GLU A 70 -2.30 13.02 -0.03
C GLU A 70 -1.29 13.39 1.06
N TYR A 71 -1.66 13.20 2.33
CA TYR A 71 -0.77 13.37 3.47
C TYR A 71 0.45 12.44 3.39
N VAL A 72 0.24 11.15 3.14
CA VAL A 72 1.32 10.15 3.01
C VAL A 72 2.28 10.53 1.88
N ILE A 73 1.75 10.89 0.71
CA ILE A 73 2.56 11.31 -0.44
C ILE A 73 3.37 12.57 -0.10
N ALA A 74 2.75 13.56 0.52
CA ALA A 74 3.44 14.79 0.92
C ALA A 74 4.53 14.51 1.97
N LEU A 75 4.27 13.61 2.90
CA LEU A 75 5.23 13.20 3.92
C LEU A 75 6.44 12.50 3.30
N ILE A 76 6.23 11.49 2.45
CA ILE A 76 7.31 10.76 1.76
C ILE A 76 8.18 11.70 0.94
N LYS A 77 7.56 12.65 0.20
CA LYS A 77 8.30 13.67 -0.57
C LYS A 77 9.21 14.54 0.30
N ARG A 78 8.80 14.82 1.54
CA ARG A 78 9.58 15.59 2.52
C ARG A 78 10.68 14.77 3.21
N LYS A 79 10.76 13.45 2.96
CA LYS A 79 11.74 12.53 3.55
C LYS A 79 11.69 12.59 5.09
N PRO A 80 10.66 11.98 5.71
CA PRO A 80 10.46 12.08 7.15
C PRO A 80 11.66 11.50 7.90
N SER A 81 11.84 11.91 9.17
CA SER A 81 12.80 11.24 10.04
C SER A 81 12.33 9.80 10.30
N LYS A 82 13.29 8.91 10.63
CA LYS A 82 12.97 7.51 10.96
C LYS A 82 11.92 7.38 12.08
N ALA A 83 11.95 8.29 13.06
CA ALA A 83 10.98 8.30 14.15
C ALA A 83 9.56 8.62 13.65
N VAL A 84 9.41 9.57 12.74
CA VAL A 84 8.10 9.91 12.14
C VAL A 84 7.60 8.80 11.23
N GLU A 85 8.48 8.22 10.41
CA GLU A 85 8.15 7.06 9.57
C GLU A 85 7.66 5.89 10.43
N GLN A 86 8.40 5.54 11.48
CA GLN A 86 8.02 4.47 12.40
C GLN A 86 6.73 4.75 13.16
N ALA A 87 6.54 5.97 13.65
CA ALA A 87 5.32 6.35 14.36
C ALA A 87 4.09 6.20 13.45
N LEU A 88 4.19 6.64 12.20
CA LEU A 88 3.08 6.50 11.25
C LEU A 88 2.80 5.03 10.91
N VAL A 89 3.84 4.22 10.64
CA VAL A 89 3.68 2.77 10.40
C VAL A 89 2.99 2.10 11.59
N LEU A 90 3.40 2.41 12.82
CA LEU A 90 2.76 1.85 14.02
C LEU A 90 1.31 2.29 14.18
N SER A 91 0.97 3.53 13.83
CA SER A 91 -0.42 4.01 13.85
C SER A 91 -1.28 3.23 12.84
N ILE A 92 -0.79 3.07 11.60
CA ILE A 92 -1.49 2.32 10.54
C ILE A 92 -1.69 0.86 10.97
N ALA A 93 -0.64 0.20 11.48
CA ALA A 93 -0.70 -1.17 11.96
C ALA A 93 -1.64 -1.33 13.18
N SER A 94 -1.72 -0.32 14.05
CA SER A 94 -2.59 -0.34 15.23
C SER A 94 -4.07 -0.22 14.86
N ASP A 95 -4.41 0.53 13.81
CA ASP A 95 -5.80 0.66 13.36
C ASP A 95 -6.38 -0.69 12.89
N HIS A 96 -5.52 -1.60 12.39
CA HIS A 96 -5.88 -2.99 12.08
C HIS A 96 -6.28 -3.79 13.33
N CYS A 97 -5.59 -3.58 14.45
CA CYS A 97 -5.92 -4.18 15.74
C CYS A 97 -7.23 -3.61 16.31
N ILE A 98 -7.49 -2.32 16.11
CA ILE A 98 -8.74 -1.67 16.53
C ILE A 98 -9.94 -2.20 15.72
N SER A 99 -9.77 -2.26 14.41
CA SER A 99 -10.77 -2.79 13.48
C SER A 99 -11.13 -4.25 13.81
N SER A 100 -10.13 -5.11 13.99
CA SER A 100 -10.36 -6.53 14.32
C SER A 100 -11.04 -6.77 15.68
N TYR A 101 -10.72 -6.01 16.74
CA TYR A 101 -11.45 -6.14 18.01
C TYR A 101 -12.90 -5.64 17.90
N LEU A 102 -13.15 -4.56 17.15
CA LEU A 102 -14.51 -4.01 16.97
C LEU A 102 -15.40 -4.99 16.21
N TYR A 103 -14.89 -5.64 15.15
CA TYR A 103 -15.61 -6.71 14.45
C TYR A 103 -15.88 -7.93 15.35
N GLN A 104 -14.95 -8.30 16.22
CA GLN A 104 -15.18 -9.38 17.21
C GLN A 104 -16.25 -9.02 18.25
N GLN A 105 -16.32 -7.75 18.66
CA GLN A 105 -17.35 -7.28 19.59
C GLN A 105 -18.73 -7.20 18.95
N GLU A 106 -18.83 -6.81 17.66
CA GLU A 106 -20.10 -6.86 16.90
C GLU A 106 -20.60 -8.29 16.68
N THR A 107 -19.72 -9.24 16.38
CA THR A 107 -20.11 -10.65 16.15
C THR A 107 -20.42 -11.41 17.44
N SER A 108 -19.90 -11.00 18.60
CA SER A 108 -20.22 -11.62 19.89
C SER A 108 -21.62 -11.28 20.42
N GLN A 109 -22.34 -10.32 19.81
CA GLN A 109 -23.71 -9.97 20.22
C GLN A 109 -24.82 -10.62 19.39
N GLN A 110 -24.51 -11.40 18.35
CA GLN A 110 -25.52 -12.18 17.63
C GLN A 110 -25.63 -13.58 18.24
N LEU A 111 -26.36 -13.69 19.35
CA LEU A 111 -26.90 -14.97 19.82
C LEU A 111 -27.83 -15.55 18.75
N PRO A 112 -27.78 -16.86 18.44
CA PRO A 112 -28.77 -17.46 17.57
C PRO A 112 -30.11 -17.45 18.31
N ILE A 113 -31.10 -16.74 17.76
CA ILE A 113 -32.48 -16.84 18.22
C ILE A 113 -33.00 -18.20 17.73
N CYS A 114 -32.92 -19.21 18.59
CA CYS A 114 -33.69 -20.44 18.42
C CYS A 114 -35.18 -20.08 18.54
N SER A 115 -35.94 -20.22 17.47
CA SER A 115 -37.40 -20.26 17.52
C SER A 115 -37.89 -21.71 17.66
N PHE A 116 -38.92 -21.89 18.49
CA PHE A 116 -39.57 -23.14 18.92
C PHE A 116 -40.12 -24.01 17.78
#